data_AF-A0A1H9TF11-F1
#
_entry.id   AF-A0A1H9TF11-F1
#
_cell.length_a   1.000
_cell.length_b   1.000
_cell.length_c   1.000
_cell.angle_alpha   90.00
_cell.angle_beta   90.00
_cell.angle_gamma   90.00
#
_symmetry.space_group_name_H-M   'P 1'
#
loop_
_entity.id
_entity.type
_entity.pdbx_description
1 polymer ?
#
loop_
_entity_poly.entity_id
_entity_poly.type
_entity_poly.pdbx_seq_one_letter_code
_entity_poly.pdbx_strand_id
1 'polypeptide(L)'
;MNALTEIQEKPDSSERTAARLAVAVHVEAELLRLGLRAMLPGLAPVGHAEEFTHPAALEQALAGNRFHVLILSSSTHASASLGRLRHTHPGVRTLLLLDPADAASDSALARLPADGYLLREELTAAALERALAQLAADEMPMPLRLGRQLISQAGESAHLLPARRVRLTAREYDVLTHLVAGLSNKQIARRLRISEHGVKRLVSSVLLKLGAANRTAAVVTAIKLGLID
;
A
#
# COMPACT_ATOMS: atom_id res chain seq x y z
N MET A 1 38.39 -44.49 24.92
CA MET A 1 38.10 -43.19 25.57
C MET A 1 37.51 -42.29 24.50
N ASN A 2 36.19 -42.39 24.28
CA ASN A 2 35.47 -41.67 23.22
C ASN A 2 35.02 -40.30 23.76
N ALA A 3 35.38 -39.22 23.06
CA ALA A 3 34.76 -37.92 23.22
C ALA A 3 34.05 -37.58 21.90
N LEU A 4 32.76 -37.91 21.84
CA LEU A 4 31.81 -37.41 20.86
C LEU A 4 31.39 -36.01 21.32
N THR A 5 31.68 -35.00 20.53
CA THR A 5 31.24 -33.62 20.76
C THR A 5 29.75 -33.54 20.45
N GLU A 6 28.92 -33.38 21.49
CA GLU A 6 27.52 -32.98 21.39
C GLU A 6 27.42 -31.64 20.67
N ILE A 7 26.89 -31.67 19.45
CA ILE A 7 26.35 -30.47 18.80
C ILE A 7 25.01 -30.21 19.49
N GLN A 8 25.01 -29.31 20.47
CA GLN A 8 23.78 -28.72 20.99
C GLN A 8 23.14 -27.88 19.87
N GLU A 9 22.07 -28.40 19.29
CA GLU A 9 21.11 -27.63 18.51
C GLU A 9 20.60 -26.47 19.38
N LYS A 10 20.95 -25.24 18.99
CA LYS A 10 20.29 -24.04 19.50
C LYS A 10 18.81 -24.12 19.11
N PRO A 11 17.87 -23.88 20.04
CA PRO A 11 16.45 -23.83 19.70
C PRO A 11 16.21 -22.69 18.71
N ASP A 12 15.48 -23.04 17.65
CA ASP A 12 15.09 -22.19 16.54
C ASP A 12 14.41 -20.91 17.04
N SER A 13 15.15 -19.81 16.96
CA SER A 13 14.66 -18.48 17.28
C SER A 13 13.90 -17.93 16.07
N SER A 14 12.63 -18.30 15.86
CA SER A 14 11.55 -17.38 15.43
C SER A 14 10.31 -18.08 14.85
N GLU A 15 9.61 -18.89 15.64
CA GLU A 15 8.14 -18.87 15.58
C GLU A 15 7.62 -17.53 16.14
N ARG A 16 7.94 -16.42 15.47
CA ARG A 16 7.03 -15.28 15.52
C ARG A 16 5.82 -15.77 14.75
N THR A 17 4.74 -16.16 15.42
CA THR A 17 3.44 -16.27 14.78
C THR A 17 3.21 -14.97 14.04
N ALA A 18 3.42 -14.96 12.72
CA ALA A 18 3.27 -13.77 11.92
C ALA A 18 1.83 -13.28 12.15
N ALA A 19 1.67 -12.02 12.52
CA ALA A 19 0.36 -11.46 12.80
C ALA A 19 -0.55 -11.72 11.59
N ARG A 20 -1.57 -12.56 11.77
CA ARG A 20 -2.48 -12.94 10.67
C ARG A 20 -3.29 -11.72 10.26
N LEU A 21 -3.31 -11.44 8.97
CA LEU A 21 -3.97 -10.29 8.37
C LEU A 21 -5.49 -10.47 8.42
N ALA A 22 -6.18 -9.45 8.94
CA ALA A 22 -7.57 -9.20 8.63
C ALA A 22 -7.66 -8.49 7.27
N VAL A 23 -8.37 -9.10 6.32
CA VAL A 23 -8.47 -8.66 4.93
C VAL A 23 -9.90 -8.22 4.62
N ALA A 24 -10.06 -7.00 4.11
CA ALA A 24 -11.30 -6.56 3.48
C ALA A 24 -11.21 -6.77 1.97
N VAL A 25 -12.31 -7.17 1.35
CA VAL A 25 -12.41 -7.36 -0.11
C VAL A 25 -13.53 -6.50 -0.64
N HIS A 26 -13.23 -5.64 -1.61
CA HIS A 26 -14.26 -4.91 -2.37
C HIS A 26 -13.96 -5.04 -3.86
N VAL A 27 -14.70 -5.93 -4.50
CA VAL A 27 -14.55 -6.28 -5.92
C VAL A 27 -15.94 -6.36 -6.54
N GLU A 28 -16.14 -5.64 -7.64
CA GLU A 28 -17.44 -5.61 -8.33
C GLU A 28 -17.70 -6.91 -9.11
N ALA A 29 -16.67 -7.42 -9.79
CA ALA A 29 -16.76 -8.64 -10.60
C ALA A 29 -17.07 -9.87 -9.72
N GLU A 30 -18.25 -10.44 -9.91
CA GLU A 30 -18.77 -11.55 -9.09
C GLU A 30 -17.86 -12.78 -9.10
N LEU A 31 -17.40 -13.20 -10.29
CA LEU A 31 -16.52 -14.37 -10.41
C LEU A 31 -15.23 -14.19 -9.62
N LEU A 32 -14.63 -13.00 -9.70
CA LEU A 32 -13.40 -12.68 -8.97
C LEU A 32 -13.65 -12.66 -7.46
N ARG A 33 -14.80 -12.10 -7.05
CA ARG A 33 -15.21 -12.06 -5.64
C ARG A 33 -15.44 -13.45 -5.06
N LEU A 34 -16.13 -14.33 -5.77
CA LEU A 34 -16.32 -15.73 -5.39
C LEU A 34 -14.99 -16.48 -5.31
N GLY A 35 -14.08 -16.27 -6.27
CA GLY A 35 -12.74 -16.84 -6.24
C GLY A 35 -11.95 -16.41 -5.00
N LEU A 36 -11.90 -15.11 -4.72
CA LEU A 36 -11.23 -14.57 -3.53
C LEU A 36 -11.83 -15.14 -2.24
N ARG A 37 -13.16 -15.23 -2.14
CA ARG A 37 -13.86 -15.81 -0.99
C ARG A 37 -13.48 -17.27 -0.76
N ALA A 38 -13.29 -18.05 -1.82
CA ALA A 38 -12.84 -19.43 -1.71
C ALA A 38 -11.36 -19.56 -1.34
N MET A 39 -10.50 -18.67 -1.84
CA MET A 39 -9.05 -18.75 -1.67
C MET A 39 -8.57 -18.24 -0.31
N LEU A 40 -9.07 -17.07 0.12
CA LEU A 40 -8.53 -16.32 1.27
C LEU A 40 -8.50 -17.11 2.60
N PRO A 41 -9.51 -17.91 2.99
CA PRO A 41 -9.49 -18.63 4.27
C PRO A 41 -8.36 -19.67 4.38
N GLY A 42 -7.86 -20.18 3.24
CA GLY A 42 -6.80 -21.18 3.19
C GLY A 42 -5.39 -20.62 3.17
N LEU A 43 -5.21 -19.30 3.03
CA LEU A 43 -3.89 -18.69 2.90
C LEU A 43 -3.27 -18.46 4.28
N ALA A 44 -2.02 -18.89 4.48
CA ALA A 44 -1.31 -18.76 5.75
C ALA A 44 -1.32 -17.34 6.37
N PRO A 45 -1.09 -16.24 5.61
CA PRO A 45 -1.07 -14.90 6.19
C PRO A 45 -2.46 -14.37 6.53
N VAL A 46 -3.56 -15.01 6.12
CA VAL A 46 -4.92 -14.51 6.33
C VAL A 46 -5.49 -15.09 7.62
N GLY A 47 -5.92 -14.24 8.55
CA GLY A 47 -6.61 -14.64 9.79
C GLY A 47 -8.11 -14.55 9.66
N HIS A 48 -8.58 -13.54 8.94
CA HIS A 48 -9.99 -13.30 8.69
C HIS A 48 -10.14 -12.53 7.38
N ALA A 49 -11.18 -12.83 6.61
CA ALA A 49 -11.52 -12.12 5.39
C ALA A 49 -13.01 -11.75 5.40
N GLU A 50 -13.32 -10.52 5.01
CA GLU A 50 -14.69 -10.02 4.87
C GLU A 50 -14.90 -9.34 3.53
N GLU A 51 -16.04 -9.61 2.92
CA GLU A 51 -16.42 -9.12 1.61
C GLU A 51 -17.43 -7.98 1.73
N PHE A 52 -17.21 -6.92 0.96
CA PHE A 52 -18.08 -5.76 0.89
C PHE A 52 -18.50 -5.51 -0.55
N THR A 53 -19.81 -5.61 -0.82
CA THR A 53 -20.40 -5.29 -2.12
C THR A 53 -20.76 -3.81 -2.25
N HIS A 54 -21.01 -3.13 -1.12
CA HIS A 54 -21.40 -1.72 -1.08
C HIS A 54 -20.28 -0.84 -0.49
N PRO A 55 -19.87 0.26 -1.16
CA PRO A 55 -18.83 1.16 -0.66
C PRO A 55 -19.11 1.75 0.72
N ALA A 56 -20.36 2.09 1.03
CA ALA A 56 -20.73 2.66 2.33
C ALA A 56 -20.47 1.69 3.50
N ALA A 57 -20.78 0.40 3.30
CA ALA A 57 -20.52 -0.64 4.30
C ALA A 57 -19.00 -0.85 4.49
N LEU A 58 -18.24 -0.81 3.40
CA LEU A 58 -16.77 -0.86 3.45
C LEU A 58 -16.22 0.32 4.27
N GLU A 59 -16.60 1.56 3.97
CA GLU A 59 -16.11 2.75 4.68
C GLU A 59 -16.44 2.68 6.18
N GLN A 60 -17.65 2.27 6.54
CA GLN A 60 -18.04 2.07 7.94
C GLN A 60 -17.19 1.00 8.63
N ALA A 61 -16.90 -0.11 7.94
CA ALA A 61 -16.12 -1.20 8.48
C ALA A 61 -14.63 -0.84 8.64
N LEU A 62 -14.08 -0.06 7.72
CA LEU A 62 -12.71 0.46 7.78
C LEU A 62 -12.52 1.50 8.89
N ALA A 63 -13.58 2.24 9.27
CA ALA A 63 -13.55 3.18 10.39
C ALA A 63 -13.24 2.48 11.73
N GLY A 64 -13.59 1.19 11.87
CA GLY A 64 -13.24 0.37 13.02
C GLY A 64 -11.76 -0.02 13.11
N ASN A 65 -10.94 0.31 12.10
CA ASN A 65 -9.50 0.07 12.03
C ASN A 65 -9.09 -1.39 12.33
N ARG A 66 -9.96 -2.33 11.98
CA ARG A 66 -9.80 -3.78 12.20
C ARG A 66 -9.13 -4.52 11.04
N PHE A 67 -9.07 -3.89 9.87
CA PHE A 67 -8.48 -4.46 8.67
C PHE A 67 -7.05 -3.96 8.47
N HIS A 68 -6.20 -4.85 7.98
CA HIS A 68 -4.80 -4.58 7.68
C HIS A 68 -4.60 -4.36 6.19
N VAL A 69 -5.31 -5.14 5.36
CA VAL A 69 -5.26 -5.10 3.91
C VAL A 69 -6.66 -4.95 3.33
N LEU A 70 -6.80 -4.14 2.30
CA LEU A 70 -7.97 -4.01 1.45
C LEU A 70 -7.61 -4.46 0.03
N ILE A 71 -8.32 -5.46 -0.49
CA ILE A 71 -8.21 -5.92 -1.88
C ILE A 71 -9.25 -5.22 -2.72
N LEU A 72 -8.81 -4.62 -3.83
CA LEU A 72 -9.64 -3.90 -4.81
C LEU A 72 -9.35 -4.43 -6.21
N SER A 73 -10.29 -4.29 -7.14
CA SER A 73 -10.03 -4.49 -8.57
C SER A 73 -9.87 -3.16 -9.30
N SER A 74 -9.04 -3.10 -10.34
CA SER A 74 -8.97 -1.93 -11.21
C SER A 74 -10.32 -1.71 -11.90
N SER A 75 -10.84 -0.50 -11.72
CA SER A 75 -12.00 0.06 -12.43
C SER A 75 -11.83 1.57 -12.42
N THR A 76 -12.55 2.30 -13.28
CA THR A 76 -12.57 3.77 -13.28
C THR A 76 -12.95 4.32 -11.90
N HIS A 77 -13.88 3.66 -11.20
CA HIS A 77 -14.27 4.00 -9.83
C HIS A 77 -13.20 3.66 -8.79
N ALA A 78 -12.36 2.64 -9.03
CA ALA A 78 -11.32 2.23 -8.10
C ALA A 78 -10.29 3.34 -7.86
N SER A 79 -9.93 4.13 -8.88
CA SER A 79 -8.96 5.23 -8.72
C SER A 79 -9.43 6.33 -7.77
N ALA A 80 -10.68 6.79 -7.93
CA ALA A 80 -11.29 7.81 -7.09
C ALA A 80 -11.54 7.28 -5.67
N SER A 81 -11.98 6.02 -5.57
CA SER A 81 -12.16 5.33 -4.30
C SER A 81 -10.83 5.14 -3.57
N LEU A 82 -9.75 4.73 -4.25
CA LEU A 82 -8.41 4.62 -3.69
C LEU A 82 -7.92 5.96 -3.14
N GLY A 83 -8.07 7.05 -3.89
CA GLY A 83 -7.69 8.38 -3.41
C GLY A 83 -8.40 8.76 -2.10
N ARG A 84 -9.72 8.54 -2.03
CA ARG A 84 -10.53 8.80 -0.83
C ARG A 84 -10.18 7.85 0.32
N LEU A 85 -10.02 6.55 0.05
CA LEU A 85 -9.68 5.53 1.05
C LEU A 85 -8.29 5.75 1.62
N ARG A 86 -7.32 6.14 0.79
CA ARG A 86 -5.97 6.50 1.26
C ARG A 86 -5.99 7.68 2.21
N HIS A 87 -6.90 8.62 1.96
CA HIS A 87 -7.08 9.80 2.79
C HIS A 87 -7.84 9.52 4.10
N THR A 88 -8.89 8.70 4.06
CA THR A 88 -9.76 8.42 5.22
C THR A 88 -9.22 7.30 6.10
N HIS A 89 -8.55 6.31 5.51
CA HIS A 89 -8.01 5.12 6.17
C HIS A 89 -6.53 4.92 5.82
N PRO A 90 -5.64 5.85 6.22
CA PRO A 90 -4.22 5.79 5.86
C PRO A 90 -3.51 4.54 6.38
N GLY A 91 -4.01 3.92 7.47
CA GLY A 91 -3.39 2.74 8.08
C GLY A 91 -3.66 1.41 7.39
N VAL A 92 -4.55 1.37 6.39
CA VAL A 92 -4.93 0.15 5.66
C VAL A 92 -4.13 0.06 4.36
N ARG A 93 -3.41 -1.05 4.17
CA ARG A 93 -2.67 -1.37 2.94
C ARG A 93 -3.64 -1.73 1.83
N THR A 94 -3.40 -1.27 0.61
CA THR A 94 -4.26 -1.62 -0.54
C THR A 94 -3.52 -2.54 -1.52
N LEU A 95 -4.10 -3.70 -1.81
CA LEU A 95 -3.67 -4.58 -2.90
C LEU A 95 -4.63 -4.41 -4.08
N LEU A 96 -4.11 -3.93 -5.21
CA LEU A 96 -4.90 -3.71 -6.42
C LEU A 96 -4.75 -4.87 -7.40
N LEU A 97 -5.87 -5.50 -7.73
CA LEU A 97 -5.99 -6.52 -8.76
C LEU A 97 -6.22 -5.84 -10.11
N LEU A 98 -5.16 -5.79 -10.90
CA LEU A 98 -5.15 -5.11 -12.19
C LEU A 98 -5.70 -6.00 -13.30
N ASP A 99 -6.61 -5.45 -14.08
CA ASP A 99 -6.94 -5.99 -15.40
C ASP A 99 -5.75 -5.76 -16.36
N PRO A 100 -5.38 -6.75 -17.19
CA PRO A 100 -4.32 -6.58 -18.19
C PRO A 100 -4.52 -5.35 -19.09
N ALA A 101 -5.76 -5.00 -19.42
CA ALA A 101 -6.07 -3.82 -20.23
C ALA A 101 -5.72 -2.50 -19.50
N ASP A 102 -5.93 -2.44 -18.19
CA ASP A 102 -5.58 -1.28 -17.37
C ASP A 102 -4.06 -1.19 -17.15
N ALA A 103 -3.39 -2.33 -17.02
CA ALA A 103 -1.94 -2.41 -16.91
C ALA A 103 -1.22 -1.95 -18.19
N ALA A 104 -1.86 -2.08 -19.36
CA ALA A 104 -1.33 -1.57 -20.62
C ALA A 104 -1.45 -0.04 -20.77
N SER A 105 -2.24 0.64 -19.92
CA SER A 105 -2.42 2.09 -19.99
C SER A 105 -1.42 2.84 -19.10
N ASP A 106 -0.38 3.40 -19.71
CA ASP A 106 0.69 4.16 -19.04
C ASP A 106 0.16 5.27 -18.12
N SER A 107 -0.89 5.99 -18.56
CA SER A 107 -1.47 7.09 -17.80
C SER A 107 -2.32 6.66 -16.60
N ALA A 108 -2.84 5.42 -16.61
CA ALA A 108 -3.72 4.90 -15.58
C ALA A 108 -2.91 4.42 -14.37
N LEU A 109 -1.81 3.70 -14.61
CA LEU A 109 -0.95 3.15 -13.56
C LEU A 109 -0.30 4.22 -12.68
N ALA A 110 0.23 5.29 -13.29
CA ALA A 110 0.79 6.42 -12.55
C ALA A 110 -0.22 7.13 -11.63
N ARG A 111 -1.53 6.92 -11.86
CA ARG A 111 -2.64 7.53 -11.11
C ARG A 111 -3.29 6.58 -10.10
N LEU A 112 -2.85 5.32 -10.02
CA LEU A 112 -3.40 4.30 -9.14
C LEU A 112 -2.43 4.00 -8.00
N PRO A 113 -2.24 4.90 -7.01
CA PRO A 113 -1.32 4.64 -5.91
C PRO A 113 -1.88 3.51 -5.03
N ALA A 114 -1.24 2.35 -5.04
CA ALA A 114 -1.55 1.22 -4.17
C ALA A 114 -0.28 0.75 -3.44
N ASP A 115 -0.45 0.02 -2.34
CA ASP A 115 0.66 -0.56 -1.58
C ASP A 115 1.13 -1.89 -2.18
N GLY A 116 0.39 -2.41 -3.16
CA GLY A 116 0.72 -3.63 -3.88
C GLY A 116 -0.17 -3.79 -5.11
N TYR A 117 0.33 -4.52 -6.10
CA TYR A 117 -0.36 -4.83 -7.33
C TYR A 117 -0.27 -6.33 -7.62
N LEU A 118 -1.29 -6.86 -8.26
CA LEU A 118 -1.29 -8.21 -8.80
C LEU A 118 -2.08 -8.20 -10.11
N LEU A 119 -1.56 -8.83 -11.17
CA LEU A 119 -2.32 -8.99 -12.40
C LEU A 119 -3.40 -10.05 -12.20
N ARG A 120 -4.61 -9.79 -12.68
CA ARG A 120 -5.74 -10.73 -12.54
C ARG A 120 -5.47 -12.07 -13.24
N GLU A 121 -4.72 -12.06 -14.34
CA GLU A 121 -4.30 -13.28 -15.05
C GLU A 121 -3.28 -14.13 -14.27
N GLU A 122 -2.52 -13.51 -13.35
CA GLU A 122 -1.56 -14.18 -12.47
C GLU A 122 -2.18 -14.61 -11.13
N LEU A 123 -3.47 -14.31 -10.92
CA LEU A 123 -4.15 -14.54 -9.65
C LEU A 123 -4.33 -16.04 -9.39
N THR A 124 -3.54 -16.54 -8.45
CA THR A 124 -3.59 -17.90 -7.91
C THR A 124 -3.48 -17.85 -6.38
N ALA A 125 -3.79 -18.95 -5.69
CA ALA A 125 -3.73 -18.97 -4.22
C ALA A 125 -2.30 -18.68 -3.73
N ALA A 126 -1.31 -19.30 -4.36
CA ALA A 126 0.10 -19.07 -4.07
C ALA A 126 0.56 -17.64 -4.38
N ALA A 127 0.11 -17.04 -5.49
CA ALA A 127 0.46 -15.66 -5.83
C ALA A 127 -0.17 -14.66 -4.85
N LEU A 128 -1.44 -14.86 -4.48
CA LEU A 128 -2.13 -14.03 -3.50
C LEU A 128 -1.52 -14.16 -2.11
N GLU A 129 -1.19 -15.39 -1.69
CA GLU A 129 -0.50 -15.66 -0.42
C GLU A 129 0.84 -14.92 -0.34
N ARG A 130 1.66 -15.04 -1.39
CA ARG A 130 2.95 -14.35 -1.48
C ARG A 130 2.76 -12.84 -1.42
N ALA A 131 1.82 -12.28 -2.19
CA ALA A 131 1.55 -10.85 -2.21
C ALA A 131 1.11 -10.33 -0.83
N LEU A 132 0.25 -11.07 -0.12
CA LEU A 132 -0.18 -10.73 1.22
C LEU A 132 0.96 -10.85 2.25
N ALA A 133 1.83 -11.85 2.13
CA ALA A 133 3.01 -11.99 2.98
C ALA A 133 4.00 -10.83 2.77
N GLN A 134 4.24 -10.43 1.52
CA GLN A 134 5.06 -9.26 1.19
C GLN A 134 4.46 -7.98 1.78
N LEU A 135 3.16 -7.76 1.59
CA LEU A 135 2.46 -6.64 2.22
C LEU A 135 2.62 -6.68 3.73
N ALA A 136 2.45 -7.84 4.38
CA ALA A 136 2.64 -7.99 5.83
C ALA A 136 4.03 -7.52 6.27
N ALA A 137 5.05 -7.82 5.47
CA ALA A 137 6.45 -7.46 5.66
C ALA A 137 6.82 -6.01 5.25
N ASP A 138 5.84 -5.13 4.99
CA ASP A 138 6.08 -3.76 4.48
C ASP A 138 6.73 -3.72 3.08
N GLU A 139 6.70 -4.83 2.32
CA GLU A 139 7.13 -4.88 0.93
C GLU A 139 5.98 -4.59 -0.03
N MET A 140 6.30 -4.03 -1.20
CA MET A 140 5.33 -3.77 -2.26
C MET A 140 5.33 -4.94 -3.26
N PRO A 141 4.34 -5.85 -3.22
CA PRO A 141 4.20 -6.85 -4.27
C PRO A 141 3.89 -6.15 -5.58
N MET A 142 4.65 -6.48 -6.61
CA MET A 142 4.50 -5.85 -7.92
C MET A 142 4.90 -6.84 -9.02
N PRO A 143 4.04 -7.04 -10.04
CA PRO A 143 4.38 -7.82 -11.22
C PRO A 143 5.59 -7.22 -11.91
N LEU A 144 6.57 -8.05 -12.29
CA LEU A 144 7.81 -7.59 -12.92
C LEU A 144 7.56 -6.76 -14.19
N ARG A 145 6.55 -7.16 -14.99
CA ARG A 145 6.15 -6.43 -16.20
C ARG A 145 5.76 -4.99 -15.88
N LEU A 146 4.96 -4.80 -14.84
CA LEU A 146 4.54 -3.48 -14.37
C LEU A 146 5.72 -2.65 -13.86
N GLY A 147 6.59 -3.25 -13.04
CA GLY A 147 7.79 -2.58 -12.54
C GLY A 147 8.71 -2.08 -13.66
N ARG A 148 8.93 -2.90 -14.71
CA ARG A 148 9.72 -2.51 -15.88
C ARG A 148 9.13 -1.33 -16.63
N GLN A 149 7.81 -1.34 -16.84
CA GLN A 149 7.10 -0.25 -17.53
C GLN A 149 7.22 1.07 -16.76
N LEU A 150 7.04 1.06 -15.44
CA LEU A 150 7.21 2.25 -14.60
C LEU A 150 8.64 2.81 -14.63
N ILE A 151 9.65 1.93 -14.61
CA ILE A 151 11.07 2.34 -14.69
C ILE A 151 11.35 2.99 -16.05
N SER A 152 10.87 2.41 -17.15
CA SER A 152 11.02 2.98 -18.49
C SER A 152 10.39 4.37 -18.60
N GLN A 153 9.19 4.57 -18.04
CA GLN A 153 8.52 5.88 -18.03
C GLN A 153 9.22 6.93 -17.16
N ALA A 154 9.79 6.52 -16.02
CA ALA A 154 10.53 7.43 -15.14
C ALA A 154 11.79 7.97 -15.84
N GLY A 155 12.43 7.16 -16.70
CA GLY A 155 13.54 7.59 -17.54
C GLY A 155 13.15 8.64 -18.59
N GLU A 156 11.93 8.57 -19.13
CA GLU A 156 11.42 9.54 -20.13
C GLU A 156 10.85 10.82 -19.48
N SER A 157 10.31 10.73 -18.28
CA SER A 157 9.63 11.85 -17.57
C SER A 157 10.59 12.85 -16.90
N ALA A 158 11.90 12.60 -16.89
CA ALA A 158 12.89 13.50 -16.28
C ALA A 158 13.01 14.87 -16.97
N HIS A 159 12.39 15.05 -18.15
CA HIS A 159 12.53 16.26 -18.96
C HIS A 159 11.33 17.21 -19.00
N LEU A 160 10.19 16.91 -18.36
CA LEU A 160 8.96 17.72 -18.56
C LEU A 160 8.11 17.89 -17.29
N LEU A 161 8.48 18.77 -16.36
CA LEU A 161 7.49 19.35 -15.42
C LEU A 161 7.81 20.81 -15.03
N PRO A 162 7.28 21.81 -15.75
CA PRO A 162 7.02 23.12 -15.18
C PRO A 162 5.68 23.12 -14.39
N ALA A 163 5.73 23.66 -13.16
CA ALA A 163 4.62 24.26 -12.41
C ALA A 163 3.22 23.63 -12.51
N ARG A 164 3.06 22.32 -12.25
CA ARG A 164 1.75 21.79 -11.88
C ARG A 164 1.50 22.17 -10.42
N ARG A 165 0.43 22.93 -10.11
CA ARG A 165 0.04 23.23 -8.71
C ARG A 165 0.00 21.93 -7.93
N VAL A 166 0.93 21.74 -7.01
CA VAL A 166 1.00 20.54 -6.18
C VAL A 166 -0.28 20.49 -5.35
N ARG A 167 -1.12 19.48 -5.58
CA ARG A 167 -2.36 19.27 -4.83
C ARG A 167 -2.15 18.15 -3.80
N LEU A 168 -1.94 18.57 -2.55
CA LEU A 168 -1.96 17.67 -1.40
C LEU A 168 -3.38 17.51 -0.89
N THR A 169 -3.73 16.32 -0.43
CA THR A 169 -4.94 16.09 0.37
C THR A 169 -4.73 16.61 1.79
N ALA A 170 -5.80 16.84 2.56
CA ALA A 170 -5.65 17.35 3.94
C ALA A 170 -4.74 16.47 4.82
N ARG A 171 -4.80 15.12 4.71
CA ARG A 171 -3.90 14.23 5.46
C ARG A 171 -2.44 14.31 5.01
N GLU A 172 -2.20 14.51 3.73
CA GLU A 172 -0.85 14.72 3.22
C GLU A 172 -0.29 16.06 3.70
N TYR A 173 -1.16 17.08 3.80
CA TYR A 173 -0.82 18.37 4.38
C TYR A 173 -0.48 18.28 5.88
N ASP A 174 -1.29 17.55 6.66
CA ASP A 174 -1.03 17.29 8.09
C ASP A 174 0.34 16.63 8.30
N VAL A 175 0.64 15.61 7.49
CA VAL A 175 1.93 14.91 7.53
C VAL A 175 3.06 15.84 7.13
N LEU A 176 2.90 16.62 6.07
CA LEU A 176 3.90 17.60 5.62
C LEU A 176 4.22 18.62 6.72
N THR A 177 3.20 19.15 7.41
CA THR A 177 3.36 20.07 8.56
C THR A 177 4.20 19.44 9.67
N HIS A 178 3.95 18.16 9.97
CA HIS A 178 4.75 17.44 10.96
C HIS A 178 6.17 17.10 10.51
N LEU A 179 6.38 16.89 9.20
CA LEU A 179 7.73 16.72 8.64
C LEU A 179 8.57 18.00 8.79
N VAL A 180 7.97 19.17 8.59
CA VAL A 180 8.61 20.48 8.85
C VAL A 180 9.00 20.61 10.32
N ALA A 181 8.12 20.19 11.24
CA ALA A 181 8.40 20.16 12.67
C ALA A 181 9.45 19.11 13.09
N GLY A 182 10.07 18.40 12.15
CA GLY A 182 11.17 17.47 12.40
C GLY A 182 10.75 16.11 12.95
N LEU A 183 9.45 15.84 13.06
CA LEU A 183 8.93 14.63 13.72
C LEU A 183 9.28 13.35 12.97
N SER A 184 9.53 12.27 13.72
CA SER A 184 9.69 10.92 13.17
C SER A 184 8.35 10.29 12.81
N ASN A 185 8.33 9.32 11.90
CA ASN A 185 7.09 8.65 11.50
C ASN A 185 6.31 8.07 12.71
N LYS A 186 7.02 7.57 13.73
CA LYS A 186 6.43 7.09 14.98
C LYS A 186 5.75 8.20 15.78
N GLN A 187 6.36 9.39 15.85
CA GLN A 187 5.77 10.55 16.53
C GLN A 187 4.56 11.09 15.76
N ILE A 188 4.64 11.12 14.42
CA ILE A 188 3.54 11.53 13.55
C ILE A 188 2.37 10.55 13.69
N ALA A 189 2.64 9.24 13.74
CA ALA A 189 1.62 8.20 13.87
C ALA A 189 0.81 8.37 15.17
N ARG A 190 1.52 8.63 16.28
CA ARG A 190 0.90 8.93 17.58
C ARG A 190 0.04 10.19 17.54
N ARG A 191 0.51 11.27 16.89
CA ARG A 191 -0.23 12.53 16.78
C ARG A 191 -1.48 12.40 15.92
N LEU A 192 -1.35 11.77 14.75
CA LEU A 192 -2.45 11.61 13.81
C LEU A 192 -3.39 10.45 14.17
N ARG A 193 -3.05 9.65 15.19
CA ARG A 193 -3.78 8.44 15.62
C ARG A 193 -3.96 7.43 14.48
N ILE A 194 -2.90 7.21 13.72
CA ILE A 194 -2.84 6.23 12.62
C ILE A 194 -1.65 5.29 12.82
N SER A 195 -1.58 4.20 12.06
CA SER A 195 -0.42 3.30 12.12
C SER A 195 0.86 3.97 11.60
N GLU A 196 2.03 3.51 12.06
CA GLU A 196 3.32 3.97 11.52
C GLU A 196 3.44 3.71 10.01
N HIS A 197 2.85 2.60 9.54
CA HIS A 197 2.72 2.31 8.11
C HIS A 197 1.91 3.39 7.39
N GLY A 198 0.76 3.80 7.96
CA GLY A 198 -0.06 4.85 7.37
C GLY A 198 0.66 6.19 7.25
N VAL A 199 1.54 6.52 8.21
CA VAL A 199 2.43 7.67 8.08
C VAL A 199 3.46 7.47 6.98
N LYS A 200 4.19 6.34 6.95
CA LYS A 200 5.16 6.04 5.89
C LYS A 200 4.52 6.22 4.51
N ARG A 201 3.30 5.73 4.34
CA ARG A 201 2.54 5.85 3.09
C ARG A 201 2.21 7.30 2.73
N LEU A 202 1.74 8.09 3.68
CA LEU A 202 1.46 9.52 3.46
C LEU A 202 2.75 10.30 3.14
N VAL A 203 3.86 10.00 3.83
CA VAL A 203 5.18 10.58 3.55
C VAL A 203 5.62 10.27 2.11
N SER A 204 5.57 9.01 1.69
CA SER A 204 5.92 8.62 0.30
C SER A 204 5.04 9.34 -0.73
N SER A 205 3.73 9.47 -0.47
CA SER A 205 2.81 10.24 -1.33
C SER A 205 3.22 11.70 -1.45
N VAL A 206 3.58 12.33 -0.33
CA VAL A 206 4.06 13.73 -0.27
C VAL A 206 5.37 13.89 -1.05
N LEU A 207 6.35 13.01 -0.84
CA LEU A 207 7.63 13.04 -1.56
C LEU A 207 7.41 12.99 -3.07
N LEU A 208 6.59 12.04 -3.53
CA LEU A 208 6.29 11.84 -4.94
C LEU A 208 5.59 13.06 -5.55
N LYS A 209 4.57 13.62 -4.86
CA LYS A 209 3.84 14.81 -5.34
C LYS A 209 4.69 16.08 -5.37
N LEU A 210 5.70 16.17 -4.51
CA LEU A 210 6.66 17.27 -4.47
C LEU A 210 7.87 17.02 -5.39
N GLY A 211 7.98 15.85 -6.04
CA GLY A 211 9.17 15.48 -6.81
C GLY A 211 10.44 15.43 -5.97
N ALA A 212 10.33 15.10 -4.68
CA ALA A 212 11.41 15.14 -3.72
C ALA A 212 12.00 13.74 -3.46
N ALA A 213 13.32 13.62 -3.51
CA ALA A 213 14.02 12.36 -3.28
C ALA A 213 14.06 11.91 -1.81
N ASN A 214 13.89 12.83 -0.86
CA ASN A 214 13.91 12.54 0.57
C ASN A 214 13.13 13.60 1.36
N ARG A 215 12.94 13.34 2.67
CA ARG A 215 12.21 14.23 3.58
C ARG A 215 12.72 15.67 3.58
N THR A 216 14.04 15.86 3.52
CA THR A 216 14.67 17.18 3.57
C THR A 216 14.37 17.96 2.29
N ALA A 217 14.53 17.30 1.14
CA ALA A 217 14.17 17.87 -0.16
C ALA A 217 12.67 18.23 -0.21
N ALA A 218 11.78 17.41 0.36
CA ALA A 218 10.35 17.71 0.40
C ALA A 218 10.03 18.96 1.23
N VAL A 219 10.63 19.10 2.41
CA VAL A 219 10.45 20.30 3.24
C VAL A 219 10.93 21.55 2.49
N VAL A 220 12.13 21.49 1.89
CA VAL A 220 12.68 22.62 1.11
C VAL A 220 11.77 22.97 -0.08
N THR A 221 11.31 21.97 -0.84
CA THR A 221 10.41 22.19 -1.96
C THR A 221 9.07 22.77 -1.52
N ALA A 222 8.51 22.29 -0.41
CA ALA A 222 7.22 22.78 0.07
C ALA A 222 7.28 24.24 0.55
N ILE A 223 8.36 24.66 1.21
CA ILE A 223 8.62 26.06 1.56
C ILE A 223 8.77 26.91 0.28
N LYS A 224 9.56 26.45 -0.70
CA LYS A 224 9.73 27.14 -1.99
C LYS A 224 8.41 27.33 -2.75
N LEU A 225 7.49 26.40 -2.61
CA LEU A 225 6.17 26.43 -3.25
C LEU A 225 5.12 27.19 -2.40
N GLY A 226 5.48 27.71 -1.22
CA GLY A 226 4.56 28.42 -0.33
C GLY A 226 3.41 27.54 0.18
N LEU A 227 3.64 26.23 0.31
CA LEU A 227 2.63 25.29 0.84
C LEU A 227 2.54 25.35 2.36
N ILE A 228 3.59 25.82 3.03
CA ILE A 228 3.79 25.80 4.47
C ILE A 228 4.79 26.91 4.82
N ASP A 229 4.52 27.59 5.94
CA ASP A 229 5.30 28.72 6.46
C ASP A 229 6.29 28.30 7.55
#